data_AF-A0A848YVH5-F1
#
_entry.id   AF-A0A848YVH5-F1
#
_cell.length_a   1.000
_cell.length_b   1.000
_cell.length_c   1.000
_cell.angle_alpha   90.00
_cell.angle_beta   90.00
_cell.angle_gamma   90.00
#
_symmetry.space_group_name_H-M   'P 1'
#
loop_
_entity.id
_entity.type
_entity.pdbx_description
1 polymer ?
#
loop_
_entity_poly.entity_id
_entity_poly.type
_entity_poly.pdbx_seq_one_letter_code
_entity_poly.pdbx_strand_id
1 'polypeptide(L)' 'MSLKKLTGYLGTVDIPGTQEELDSLYVRITELSELNGKNWIWQHRQKLLLEWRLALQLNSSLKKSDT' A
#
# COMPACT_ATOMS: atom_id res chain seq x y z
N MET A 1 1.60 -0.83 12.96
CA MET A 1 2.70 -1.65 12.37
C MET A 1 3.86 -0.74 11.92
N SER A 2 5.08 -1.23 11.65
CA SER A 2 6.22 -0.32 11.38
C SER A 2 6.22 0.19 9.94
N LEU A 3 5.81 1.45 9.75
CA LEU A 3 5.99 2.25 8.53
C LEU A 3 7.40 2.11 7.94
N LYS A 4 8.42 1.89 8.78
CA LYS A 4 9.81 1.62 8.41
C LYS A 4 10.02 0.37 7.54
N LYS A 5 9.19 -0.67 7.71
CA LYS A 5 9.27 -1.86 6.86
C LYS A 5 8.56 -1.64 5.53
N LEU A 6 7.41 -0.97 5.56
CA LEU A 6 6.65 -0.63 4.37
C LEU A 6 7.43 0.33 3.44
N THR A 7 8.08 1.33 4.02
CA THR A 7 9.03 2.21 3.33
C THR A 7 10.19 1.44 2.71
N GLY A 8 10.69 0.40 3.38
CA GLY A 8 11.71 -0.50 2.81
C GLY A 8 11.25 -1.31 1.60
N TYR A 9 9.97 -1.65 1.53
CA TYR A 9 9.39 -2.32 0.35
C TYR A 9 9.11 -1.34 -0.79
N LEU A 10 8.51 -0.20 -0.48
CA LEU A 10 8.00 0.75 -1.48
C LEU A 10 9.00 1.83 -1.88
N GLY A 11 10.11 1.96 -1.16
CA GLY A 11 11.21 2.88 -1.45
C GLY A 11 10.87 4.35 -1.21
N THR A 12 9.80 4.65 -0.46
CA THR A 12 9.36 6.02 -0.17
C THR A 12 8.70 6.11 1.20
N VAL A 13 8.79 7.28 1.82
CA VAL A 13 8.05 7.67 3.03
C VAL A 13 6.72 8.35 2.72
N ASP A 14 6.53 8.82 1.49
CA ASP A 14 5.28 9.43 1.02
C ASP A 14 4.29 8.34 0.59
N ILE A 15 3.71 7.64 1.56
CA ILE A 15 2.70 6.61 1.36
C ILE A 15 1.38 7.17 1.93
N PRO A 16 0.38 7.47 1.08
CA PRO A 16 -0.88 8.03 1.55
C PRO A 16 -1.70 7.00 2.31
N GLY A 17 -2.59 7.46 3.18
CA GLY A 17 -3.50 6.63 3.97
C GLY A 17 -3.42 6.91 5.47
N THR A 18 -4.49 6.58 6.17
CA THR A 18 -4.54 6.53 7.64
C THR A 18 -3.69 5.38 8.18
N GLN A 19 -3.44 5.35 9.48
CA GLN A 19 -2.65 4.28 10.10
C GLN A 19 -3.25 2.88 9.85
N GLU A 20 -4.58 2.75 9.88
CA GLU A 20 -5.29 1.49 9.62
C GLU A 20 -5.13 1.03 8.17
N GLU A 21 -5.23 1.96 7.22
CA GLU A 21 -5.02 1.69 5.80
C GLU A 21 -3.57 1.31 5.52
N LEU A 22 -2.60 1.98 6.16
CA LEU A 22 -1.18 1.65 6.05
C LEU A 22 -0.82 0.30 6.66
N ASP A 23 -1.47 -0.08 7.77
CA ASP A 23 -1.32 -1.41 8.37
C ASP A 23 -1.89 -2.49 7.43
N SER A 24 -3.03 -2.23 6.79
CA SER A 24 -3.61 -3.12 5.77
C SER A 24 -2.72 -3.26 4.54
N LEU A 25 -2.18 -2.15 4.03
CA LEU A 25 -1.23 -2.16 2.91
C LEU A 25 0.03 -2.96 3.27
N TYR A 26 0.55 -2.84 4.50
CA TYR A 26 1.69 -3.62 4.94
C TYR A 26 1.45 -5.13 4.91
N VAL A 27 0.30 -5.58 5.40
CA VAL A 27 -0.08 -7.00 5.32
C VAL A 27 -0.06 -7.44 3.85
N ARG A 28 -0.70 -6.68 2.97
CA ARG A 28 -0.80 -7.04 1.56
C ARG A 28 0.55 -7.08 0.83
N ILE A 29 1.43 -6.12 1.10
CA ILE A 29 2.79 -6.11 0.55
C ILE A 29 3.61 -7.29 1.07
N THR A 30 3.42 -7.67 2.34
CA THR A 30 4.09 -8.84 2.92
C THR A 30 3.64 -10.12 2.23
N GLU A 31 2.34 -10.34 2.06
CA GLU A 31 1.80 -11.49 1.31
C GLU A 31 2.34 -11.55 -0.13
N LEU A 32 2.33 -10.41 -0.84
CA LEU A 32 2.88 -10.34 -2.20
C LEU A 32 4.38 -10.65 -2.23
N SER A 33 5.12 -10.22 -1.21
CA SER A 33 6.54 -10.52 -1.07
C SER A 33 6.81 -11.99 -0.78
N GLU A 34 5.93 -12.67 -0.03
CA GLU A 34 6.05 -14.09 0.26
C GLU A 34 5.77 -14.94 -0.98
N LEU A 35 4.81 -14.51 -1.81
CA LEU A 35 4.45 -15.21 -3.05
C LEU A 35 5.46 -15.00 -4.20
N ASN A 36 5.97 -13.78 -4.36
CA ASN A 36 6.77 -13.40 -5.53
C ASN A 36 8.24 -13.11 -5.21
N GLY A 37 8.59 -13.01 -3.92
CA GLY A 37 9.91 -12.57 -3.47
C GLY A 37 10.06 -11.04 -3.41
N LYS A 38 11.00 -10.59 -2.59
CA LYS A 38 11.25 -9.15 -2.33
C LYS A 38 11.66 -8.36 -3.57
N ASN A 39 12.45 -8.97 -4.46
CA ASN A 39 12.89 -8.31 -5.70
C ASN A 39 11.73 -7.95 -6.61
N TRP A 40 10.69 -8.78 -6.65
CA TRP A 40 9.50 -8.50 -7.44
C TRP A 40 8.79 -7.24 -6.93
N ILE A 41 8.67 -7.09 -5.61
CA ILE A 41 8.10 -5.88 -4.98
C ILE A 41 8.88 -4.64 -5.39
N TRP A 42 10.22 -4.72 -5.36
CA TRP A 42 11.08 -3.59 -5.74
C TRP A 42 10.92 -3.20 -7.21
N GLN A 43 10.79 -4.18 -8.11
CA GLN A 43 10.58 -3.92 -9.54
C GLN A 43 9.20 -3.31 -9.82
N HIS A 44 8.20 -3.62 -8.99
CA HIS A 44 6.81 -3.20 -9.21
C HIS A 44 6.33 -2.09 -8.27
N ARG A 45 7.19 -1.56 -7.39
CA ARG A 45 6.83 -0.61 -6.32
C ARG A 45 6.06 0.62 -6.79
N GLN A 46 6.39 1.15 -7.97
CA GLN A 46 5.69 2.32 -8.54
C GLN A 46 4.24 1.98 -8.93
N LYS A 47 4.03 0.81 -9.53
CA LYS A 47 2.70 0.32 -9.87
C LYS A 47 1.88 0.04 -8.60
N LEU A 48 2.48 -0.60 -7.60
CA LEU A 48 1.83 -0.88 -6.31
C LEU A 48 1.41 0.42 -5.59
N LEU A 49 2.26 1.46 -5.62
CA LEU A 49 1.92 2.78 -5.06
C LEU A 49 0.77 3.46 -5.81
N LEU A 50 0.74 3.34 -7.14
CA LEU A 50 -0.35 3.89 -7.95
C LEU A 50 -1.68 3.17 -7.66
N GLU A 51 -1.67 1.85 -7.65
CA GLU A 51 -2.85 1.03 -7.33
C GLU A 51 -3.38 1.34 -5.92
N TRP A 52 -2.48 1.54 -4.96
CA TRP A 52 -2.85 1.96 -3.62
C TRP A 52 -3.53 3.32 -3.58
N ARG A 53 -2.98 4.32 -4.28
CA ARG A 53 -3.59 5.66 -4.38
C ARG A 53 -5.00 5.59 -4.98
N LEU A 54 -5.19 4.76 -6.01
CA LEU A 54 -6.50 4.55 -6.63
C LEU A 54 -7.49 3.86 -5.67
N ALA A 55 -7.04 2.86 -4.92
CA ALA A 55 -7.88 2.16 -3.94
C ALA A 55 -8.38 3.11 -2.83
N LEU A 56 -7.52 3.99 -2.32
CA LEU A 56 -7.90 5.01 -1.34
C LEU A 56 -8.93 5.99 -1.90
N GLN A 57 -8.74 6.45 -3.13
CA GLN A 57 -9.70 7.34 -3.80
C GLN A 57 -11.07 6.69 -3.94
N LEU A 58 -11.11 5.44 -4.42
CA LEU A 58 -12.35 4.68 -4.56
C LEU A 58 -13.07 4.51 -3.22
N ASN A 59 -12.36 4.10 -2.16
CA ASN A 59 -12.93 3.98 -0.83
C ASN A 59 -13.48 5.30 -0.29
N SER A 60 -12.78 6.41 -0.54
CA SER A 60 -13.25 7.73 -0.13
C SER A 60 -14.51 8.18 -0.88
N SER A 61 -14.65 7.79 -2.16
CA SER A 61 -15.84 8.07 -2.96
C SER A 61 -17.03 7.23 -2.51
N LEU A 62 -16.83 5.95 -2.21
CA LEU A 62 -17.88 5.07 -1.68
C LEU A 62 -18.42 5.58 -0.33
N LYS A 63 -17.55 6.01 0.58
CA LYS A 63 -17.95 6.57 1.88
C LYS A 63 -18.76 7.87 1.77
N LYS A 64 -18.62 8.63 0.68
CA LYS A 64 -19.35 9.90 0.45
C LYS A 64 -20.71 9.70 -0.18
N SER A 65 -20.95 8.58 -0.85
CA SER A 65 -22.25 8.24 -1.46
C SER A 65 -23.29 7.72 -0.46
N ASP A 66 -22.87 7.39 0.76
CA ASP A 66 -23.73 6.85 1.84
C ASP A 66 -24.20 7.93 2.85
N THR A 67 -23.88 9.21 2.61
CA THR A 67 -24.26 10.39 3.43
C THR A 67 -25.04 11.40 2.61
#